data_AF-A0A0R1TXY8-F1
#
_entry.id   AF-A0A0R1TXY8-F1
#
_cell.length_a   1.000
_cell.length_b   1.000
_cell.length_c   1.000
_cell.angle_alpha   90.00
_cell.angle_beta   90.00
_cell.angle_gamma   90.00
#
_symmetry.space_group_name_H-M   'P 1'
#
loop_
_entity.id
_entity.type
_entity.pdbx_description
1 polymer ?
#
loop_
_entity_poly.entity_id
_entity_poly.type
_entity_poly.pdbx_seq_one_letter_code
_entity_poly.pdbx_strand_id
1 'polypeptide(L)'
;MTATRTIPLFFAVDDRYAPYLAVTLTSIIQNSNSQQQYEAIILHDHLAPEHQDRLAKLATDNVHVRFVQMGDAFAQRMANDHSELRCDYHTLTIFFRLFIADMFPEYDKGIYLDADVVVTTDIAQMFGLDLHGNYLGGCMDTYLADSPVTIAYVEDAVGVPMQSYINSGVLLMDLAALRQCNLGDRFLALLQQYDFDTIAPDQDYINALVHDHILRLDQTWNTMPTLPTMNQALTRPNVIHFNLFAKPWHYDHVMYSDFFWQYVPDSGYADEIALAKRNYSKDDVATDDANAEELVTKATALVADAGNFKHANERGVQVRV
;
A
#
# COMPACT_ATOMS: atom_id res chain seq x y z
N MET A 1 -30.07 -13.46 -13.27
CA MET A 1 -28.71 -13.76 -12.78
C MET A 1 -27.88 -12.54 -13.08
N THR A 2 -27.68 -11.65 -12.10
CA THR A 2 -26.70 -10.58 -12.20
C THR A 2 -25.33 -11.25 -12.30
N ALA A 3 -24.54 -10.94 -13.32
CA ALA A 3 -23.18 -11.45 -13.44
C ALA A 3 -22.45 -11.12 -12.12
N THR A 4 -21.95 -12.14 -11.43
CA THR A 4 -21.13 -11.95 -10.23
C THR A 4 -19.86 -11.25 -10.68
N ARG A 5 -19.73 -9.96 -10.36
CA ARG A 5 -18.55 -9.16 -10.73
C ARG A 5 -17.39 -9.59 -9.85
N THR A 6 -16.31 -10.08 -10.45
CA THR A 6 -15.07 -10.39 -9.73
C THR A 6 -14.47 -9.12 -9.14
N ILE A 7 -14.09 -9.16 -7.87
CA ILE A 7 -13.48 -8.07 -7.12
C ILE A 7 -11.96 -8.25 -7.20
N PRO A 8 -11.22 -7.40 -7.95
CA PRO A 8 -9.78 -7.49 -8.04
C PRO A 8 -9.11 -6.88 -6.80
N LEU A 9 -8.24 -7.66 -6.19
CA LEU A 9 -7.41 -7.30 -5.04
C LEU A 9 -5.95 -7.32 -5.49
N PHE A 10 -5.28 -6.18 -5.50
CA PHE A 10 -3.92 -6.05 -5.97
C PHE A 10 -2.94 -6.04 -4.81
N PHE A 11 -1.88 -6.82 -4.94
CA PHE A 11 -0.78 -6.91 -3.99
C PHE A 11 0.54 -6.73 -4.74
N ALA A 12 1.49 -6.02 -4.15
CA ALA A 12 2.87 -5.96 -4.62
C ALA A 12 3.77 -6.59 -3.56
N VAL A 13 4.52 -7.63 -3.92
CA VAL A 13 5.27 -8.41 -2.94
C VAL A 13 6.64 -8.83 -3.47
N ASP A 14 7.62 -8.85 -2.57
CA ASP A 14 8.89 -9.54 -2.79
C ASP A 14 8.87 -10.93 -2.13
N ASP A 15 9.91 -11.72 -2.34
CA ASP A 15 10.00 -13.07 -1.77
C ASP A 15 9.90 -13.11 -0.24
N ARG A 16 10.48 -12.10 0.44
CA ARG A 16 10.55 -12.03 1.90
C ARG A 16 9.19 -11.79 2.53
N TYR A 17 8.29 -11.10 1.83
CA TYR A 17 6.94 -10.81 2.30
C TYR A 17 5.92 -11.92 2.00
N ALA A 18 6.30 -13.00 1.33
CA ALA A 18 5.40 -14.11 1.04
C ALA A 18 4.72 -14.73 2.29
N PRO A 19 5.41 -14.94 3.43
CA PRO A 19 4.78 -15.44 4.65
C PRO A 19 3.69 -14.51 5.18
N TYR A 20 3.87 -13.20 5.08
CA TYR A 20 2.93 -12.21 5.60
C TYR A 20 1.75 -12.01 4.64
N LEU A 21 2.01 -12.02 3.33
CA LEU A 21 0.95 -12.07 2.32
C LEU A 21 0.06 -13.30 2.50
N ALA A 22 0.63 -14.46 2.86
CA ALA A 22 -0.15 -15.66 3.15
C ALA A 22 -1.13 -15.45 4.31
N VAL A 23 -0.73 -14.72 5.37
CA VAL A 23 -1.62 -14.34 6.48
C VAL A 23 -2.70 -13.37 6.00
N THR A 24 -2.33 -12.37 5.19
CA THR A 24 -3.27 -11.44 4.55
C THR A 24 -4.35 -12.19 3.75
N LEU A 25 -3.94 -13.05 2.81
CA LEU A 25 -4.85 -13.84 1.98
C LEU A 25 -5.74 -14.75 2.84
N THR A 26 -5.18 -15.39 3.86
CA THR A 26 -5.93 -16.25 4.78
C THR A 26 -7.02 -15.45 5.50
N SER A 27 -6.71 -14.25 5.99
CA SER A 27 -7.68 -13.38 6.63
C SER A 27 -8.80 -12.94 5.67
N ILE A 28 -8.47 -12.64 4.42
CA ILE A 28 -9.46 -12.33 3.37
C ILE A 28 -10.35 -13.54 3.12
N ILE A 29 -9.78 -14.73 2.91
CA ILE A 29 -10.51 -15.95 2.62
C ILE A 29 -11.50 -16.27 3.73
N GLN A 30 -11.05 -16.25 4.99
CA GLN A 30 -11.87 -16.60 6.15
C GLN A 30 -13.00 -15.59 6.43
N ASN A 31 -12.86 -14.34 5.99
CA ASN A 31 -13.89 -13.31 6.16
C ASN A 31 -14.69 -13.01 4.87
N SER A 32 -14.36 -13.65 3.74
CA SER A 32 -15.01 -13.41 2.45
C SER A 32 -16.45 -13.91 2.41
N ASN A 33 -17.31 -13.19 1.72
CA ASN A 33 -18.65 -13.69 1.38
C ASN A 33 -18.56 -14.69 0.21
N SER A 34 -18.98 -15.93 0.45
CA SER A 34 -18.95 -17.02 -0.55
C SER A 34 -19.88 -16.80 -1.75
N GLN A 35 -20.78 -15.81 -1.70
CA GLN A 35 -21.64 -15.43 -2.84
C GLN A 35 -20.98 -14.40 -3.77
N GLN A 36 -19.82 -13.85 -3.39
CA GLN A 36 -19.01 -12.95 -4.21
C GLN A 36 -17.84 -13.71 -4.82
N GLN A 37 -17.16 -13.08 -5.77
CA GLN A 37 -15.96 -13.62 -6.41
C GLN A 37 -14.82 -12.62 -6.23
N TYR A 38 -13.65 -13.10 -5.82
CA TYR A 38 -12.45 -12.30 -5.57
C TYR A 38 -11.30 -12.84 -6.40
N GLU A 39 -10.43 -11.96 -6.84
CA GLU A 39 -9.19 -12.32 -7.52
C GLU A 39 -8.04 -11.57 -6.86
N ALA A 40 -7.21 -12.30 -6.11
CA ALA A 40 -5.96 -11.81 -5.56
C ALA A 40 -4.89 -11.83 -6.65
N ILE A 41 -4.57 -10.65 -7.17
CA ILE A 41 -3.57 -10.40 -8.20
C ILE A 41 -2.28 -10.01 -7.51
N ILE A 42 -1.35 -10.96 -7.44
CA ILE A 42 -0.06 -10.82 -6.79
C ILE A 42 0.96 -10.41 -7.84
N LEU A 43 1.26 -9.11 -7.86
CA LEU A 43 2.40 -8.58 -8.57
C LEU A 43 3.66 -8.90 -7.80
N HIS A 44 4.69 -9.41 -8.48
CA HIS A 44 5.95 -9.71 -7.83
C HIS A 44 7.17 -9.42 -8.69
N ASP A 45 8.26 -9.09 -8.01
CA ASP A 45 9.61 -9.06 -8.54
C ASP A 45 10.40 -10.18 -7.84
N HIS A 46 10.67 -11.27 -8.56
CA HIS A 46 11.42 -12.43 -8.05
C HIS A 46 10.79 -13.20 -6.85
N LEU A 47 9.49 -13.49 -6.88
CA LEU A 47 8.87 -14.43 -5.93
C LEU A 47 9.25 -15.88 -6.28
N ALA A 48 9.85 -16.61 -5.34
CA ALA A 48 10.32 -17.96 -5.53
C ALA A 48 9.18 -18.91 -5.94
N PRO A 49 9.43 -19.89 -6.84
CA PRO A 49 8.40 -20.84 -7.26
C PRO A 49 7.74 -21.59 -6.10
N GLU A 50 8.48 -21.91 -5.05
CA GLU A 50 7.92 -22.54 -3.84
C GLU A 50 6.88 -21.65 -3.16
N HIS A 51 7.15 -20.35 -3.06
CA HIS A 51 6.21 -19.40 -2.47
C HIS A 51 4.99 -19.19 -3.37
N GLN A 52 5.17 -19.14 -4.70
CA GLN A 52 4.03 -19.13 -5.63
C GLN A 52 3.15 -20.37 -5.46
N ASP A 53 3.74 -21.57 -5.39
CA ASP A 53 3.01 -22.82 -5.21
C ASP A 53 2.26 -22.88 -3.87
N ARG A 54 2.84 -22.35 -2.80
CA ARG A 54 2.22 -22.30 -1.47
C ARG A 54 1.07 -21.30 -1.42
N LEU A 55 1.28 -20.10 -1.94
CA LEU A 55 0.24 -19.06 -2.02
C LEU A 55 -0.90 -19.49 -2.95
N ALA A 56 -0.61 -20.17 -4.07
CA ALA A 56 -1.62 -20.71 -4.99
C ALA A 56 -2.55 -21.73 -4.30
N LYS A 57 -2.04 -22.51 -3.33
CA LYS A 57 -2.83 -23.49 -2.56
C LYS A 57 -3.84 -22.85 -1.62
N LEU A 58 -3.73 -21.54 -1.35
CA LEU A 58 -4.74 -20.81 -0.56
C LEU A 58 -6.01 -20.52 -1.38
N ALA A 59 -5.97 -20.64 -2.71
CA ALA A 59 -7.13 -20.38 -3.55
C ALA A 59 -8.34 -21.25 -3.17
N THR A 60 -9.53 -20.67 -3.23
CA THR A 60 -10.81 -21.32 -2.97
C THR A 60 -11.74 -21.20 -4.19
N ASP A 61 -12.95 -21.76 -4.08
CA ASP A 61 -13.99 -21.64 -5.11
C ASP A 61 -14.42 -20.17 -5.37
N ASN A 62 -14.20 -19.27 -4.41
CA ASN A 62 -14.62 -17.88 -4.48
C ASN A 62 -13.45 -16.87 -4.41
N VAL A 63 -12.26 -17.28 -3.99
CA VAL A 63 -11.06 -16.44 -3.94
C VAL A 63 -9.97 -17.07 -4.79
N HIS A 64 -9.73 -16.49 -5.97
CA HIS A 64 -8.70 -16.95 -6.89
C HIS A 64 -7.38 -16.23 -6.63
N VAL A 65 -6.26 -16.88 -6.92
CA VAL A 65 -4.91 -16.31 -6.82
C VAL A 65 -4.26 -16.31 -8.20
N ARG A 66 -3.80 -15.14 -8.64
CA ARG A 66 -3.14 -14.92 -9.93
C ARG A 66 -1.80 -14.23 -9.69
N PHE A 67 -0.73 -14.80 -10.23
CA PHE A 67 0.60 -14.19 -10.19
C PHE A 67 0.89 -13.42 -11.46
N VAL A 68 1.50 -12.25 -11.32
CA VAL A 68 1.91 -11.38 -12.42
C VAL A 68 3.34 -10.93 -12.17
N GLN A 69 4.26 -11.37 -13.04
CA GLN A 69 5.63 -10.90 -13.00
C GLN A 69 5.66 -9.42 -13.41
N MET A 70 6.19 -8.59 -12.51
CA MET A 70 6.21 -7.12 -12.64
C MET A 70 6.92 -6.64 -13.91
N GLY A 71 8.08 -7.23 -14.21
CA GLY A 71 8.85 -6.90 -15.41
C GLY A 71 8.04 -7.10 -16.70
N ASP A 72 7.24 -8.16 -16.79
CA ASP A 72 6.45 -8.45 -18.00
C ASP A 72 5.28 -7.47 -18.17
N ALA A 73 4.56 -7.19 -17.08
CA ALA A 73 3.42 -6.27 -17.12
C ALA A 73 3.88 -4.82 -17.39
N PHE A 74 5.02 -4.42 -16.83
CA PHE A 74 5.58 -3.10 -17.07
C PHE A 74 6.24 -2.98 -18.45
N ALA A 75 6.93 -4.02 -18.93
CA ALA A 75 7.45 -4.07 -20.29
C ALA A 75 6.33 -4.00 -21.33
N GLN A 76 5.19 -4.65 -21.09
CA GLN A 76 4.01 -4.54 -21.96
C GLN A 76 3.46 -3.11 -21.99
N ARG A 77 3.43 -2.41 -20.86
CA ARG A 77 3.09 -0.98 -20.81
C ARG A 77 4.08 -0.15 -21.63
N MET A 78 5.38 -0.28 -21.33
CA MET A 78 6.45 0.50 -21.97
C MET A 78 6.61 0.20 -23.46
N ALA A 79 6.27 -1.01 -23.93
CA ALA A 79 6.25 -1.28 -25.37
C ALA A 79 5.24 -0.41 -26.13
N ASN A 80 4.22 0.10 -25.45
CA ASN A 80 3.20 0.99 -26.02
C ASN A 80 3.56 2.49 -25.87
N ASP A 81 4.63 2.83 -25.15
CA ASP A 81 5.08 4.20 -24.91
C ASP A 81 6.51 4.41 -25.42
N HIS A 82 6.72 5.37 -26.32
CA HIS A 82 8.01 5.58 -26.98
C HIS A 82 9.05 6.31 -26.10
N SER A 83 8.77 6.51 -24.80
CA SER A 83 9.68 7.20 -23.89
C SER A 83 10.73 6.26 -23.29
N GLU A 84 12.01 6.52 -23.54
CA GLU A 84 13.12 5.87 -22.85
C GLU A 84 13.11 6.26 -21.36
N LEU A 85 12.78 5.32 -20.48
CA LEU A 85 12.88 5.51 -19.04
C LEU A 85 14.33 5.70 -18.62
N ARG A 86 14.61 6.77 -17.86
CA ARG A 86 15.92 7.04 -17.26
C ARG A 86 16.11 6.42 -15.87
N CYS A 87 15.07 5.78 -15.32
CA CYS A 87 15.04 5.22 -13.98
C CYS A 87 15.17 3.69 -14.03
N ASP A 88 15.93 3.10 -13.11
CA ASP A 88 16.13 1.65 -13.04
C ASP A 88 14.84 0.93 -12.60
N TYR A 89 14.59 -0.24 -13.17
CA TYR A 89 13.38 -1.05 -12.95
C TYR A 89 13.19 -1.47 -11.49
N HIS A 90 14.29 -1.70 -10.77
CA HIS A 90 14.24 -1.98 -9.33
C HIS A 90 13.65 -0.82 -8.52
N THR A 91 13.90 0.42 -8.93
CA THR A 91 13.34 1.64 -8.29
C THR A 91 11.83 1.75 -8.56
N LEU A 92 11.36 1.28 -9.72
CA LEU A 92 9.94 1.29 -10.08
C LEU A 92 9.08 0.33 -9.23
N THR A 93 9.71 -0.61 -8.53
CA THR A 93 8.99 -1.60 -7.72
C THR A 93 8.18 -1.00 -6.58
N ILE A 94 8.66 0.10 -6.02
CA ILE A 94 7.97 0.85 -4.97
C ILE A 94 6.72 1.54 -5.55
N PHE A 95 6.75 1.90 -6.83
CA PHE A 95 5.72 2.71 -7.49
C PHE A 95 4.62 1.92 -8.19
N PHE A 96 4.59 0.59 -8.11
CA PHE A 96 3.63 -0.22 -8.89
C PHE A 96 2.17 0.17 -8.70
N ARG A 97 1.80 0.57 -7.49
CA ARG A 97 0.43 1.01 -7.18
C ARG A 97 -0.04 2.19 -8.03
N LEU A 98 0.87 3.06 -8.48
CA LEU A 98 0.58 4.17 -9.41
C LEU A 98 0.27 3.69 -10.84
N PHE A 99 0.65 2.47 -11.19
CA PHE A 99 0.53 1.90 -12.52
C PHE A 99 -0.54 0.82 -12.66
N ILE A 100 -1.19 0.40 -11.56
CA ILE A 100 -2.23 -0.65 -11.57
C ILE A 100 -3.31 -0.37 -12.62
N ALA A 101 -3.76 0.88 -12.72
CA ALA A 101 -4.81 1.29 -13.64
C ALA A 101 -4.46 1.00 -15.10
N ASP A 102 -3.19 1.16 -15.46
CA ASP A 102 -2.69 0.97 -16.82
C ASP A 102 -2.30 -0.50 -17.09
N MET A 103 -1.84 -1.22 -16.07
CA MET A 103 -1.45 -2.63 -16.17
C MET A 103 -2.65 -3.57 -16.29
N PHE A 104 -3.80 -3.16 -15.76
CA PHE A 104 -5.02 -3.98 -15.75
C PHE A 104 -6.23 -3.21 -16.31
N PRO A 105 -6.22 -2.89 -17.63
CA PRO A 105 -7.29 -2.14 -18.27
C PRO A 105 -8.64 -2.85 -18.27
N GLU A 106 -8.67 -4.16 -18.00
CA GLU A 106 -9.90 -4.96 -17.87
C GLU A 106 -10.73 -4.63 -16.62
N TYR A 107 -10.16 -3.94 -15.62
CA TYR A 107 -10.88 -3.53 -14.42
C TYR A 107 -11.09 -2.00 -14.39
N ASP A 108 -12.30 -1.58 -14.05
CA ASP A 108 -12.63 -0.16 -13.80
C ASP A 108 -12.46 0.24 -12.33
N LYS A 109 -12.43 -0.74 -11.42
CA LYS A 109 -12.36 -0.52 -9.98
C LYS A 109 -11.62 -1.67 -9.31
N GLY A 110 -10.85 -1.40 -8.28
CA GLY A 110 -10.14 -2.40 -7.51
C GLY A 110 -9.72 -1.94 -6.13
N ILE A 111 -9.12 -2.83 -5.35
CA ILE A 111 -8.53 -2.51 -4.05
C ILE A 111 -7.07 -2.91 -4.08
N TYR A 112 -6.19 -1.99 -3.67
CA TYR A 112 -4.80 -2.31 -3.37
C TYR A 112 -4.62 -2.52 -1.87
N LEU A 113 -3.84 -3.54 -1.52
CA LEU A 113 -3.48 -3.90 -0.16
C LEU A 113 -1.98 -4.21 -0.09
N ASP A 114 -1.30 -3.63 0.90
CA ASP A 114 0.05 -4.05 1.28
C ASP A 114 0.01 -5.51 1.81
N ALA A 115 1.15 -6.20 1.76
CA ALA A 115 1.25 -7.62 2.12
C ALA A 115 1.13 -7.89 3.64
N ASP A 116 1.20 -6.85 4.46
CA ASP A 116 1.21 -6.88 5.93
C ASP A 116 -0.06 -6.29 6.55
N VAL A 117 -1.20 -6.62 5.94
CA VAL A 117 -2.51 -6.28 6.47
C VAL A 117 -3.25 -7.51 7.02
N VAL A 118 -4.23 -7.29 7.88
CA VAL A 118 -5.17 -8.31 8.32
C VAL A 118 -6.58 -7.79 8.08
N VAL A 119 -7.35 -8.52 7.29
CA VAL A 119 -8.72 -8.19 6.92
C VAL A 119 -9.67 -8.99 7.81
N THR A 120 -10.49 -8.31 8.60
CA THR A 120 -11.35 -8.90 9.66
C THR A 120 -12.85 -8.87 9.29
N THR A 121 -13.16 -8.43 8.07
CA THR A 121 -14.52 -8.32 7.54
C THR A 121 -14.52 -8.66 6.06
N ASP A 122 -15.69 -8.77 5.45
CA ASP A 122 -15.76 -8.96 4.00
C ASP A 122 -15.26 -7.71 3.24
N ILE A 123 -14.13 -7.82 2.56
CA ILE A 123 -13.49 -6.74 1.80
C ILE A 123 -14.36 -6.22 0.65
N ALA A 124 -15.37 -6.99 0.21
CA ALA A 124 -16.37 -6.51 -0.75
C ALA A 124 -17.14 -5.29 -0.24
N GLN A 125 -17.25 -5.11 1.08
CA GLN A 125 -17.85 -3.92 1.68
C GLN A 125 -17.06 -2.65 1.34
N MET A 126 -15.72 -2.70 1.38
CA MET A 126 -14.87 -1.60 0.93
C MET A 126 -15.03 -1.37 -0.57
N PHE A 127 -15.04 -2.45 -1.36
CA PHE A 127 -15.22 -2.36 -2.81
C PHE A 127 -16.55 -1.70 -3.20
N GLY A 128 -17.59 -1.90 -2.39
CA GLY A 128 -18.92 -1.34 -2.58
C GLY A 128 -19.05 0.16 -2.27
N LEU A 129 -18.06 0.79 -1.63
CA LEU A 129 -18.11 2.23 -1.30
C LEU A 129 -18.12 3.08 -2.57
N ASP A 130 -18.98 4.10 -2.61
CA ASP A 130 -18.99 5.08 -3.69
C ASP A 130 -17.85 6.08 -3.49
N LEU A 131 -17.01 6.25 -4.51
CA LEU A 131 -15.91 7.22 -4.48
C LEU A 131 -16.40 8.66 -4.73
N HIS A 132 -17.67 8.86 -5.10
CA HIS A 132 -18.27 10.17 -5.31
C HIS A 132 -17.49 11.04 -6.32
N GLY A 133 -16.95 10.41 -7.36
CA GLY A 133 -16.14 11.05 -8.40
C GLY A 133 -14.67 11.28 -8.04
N ASN A 134 -14.22 10.83 -6.86
CA ASN A 134 -12.80 10.79 -6.51
C ASN A 134 -12.09 9.62 -7.20
N TYR A 135 -10.79 9.75 -7.44
CA TYR A 135 -9.98 8.73 -8.08
C TYR A 135 -9.58 7.62 -7.11
N LEU A 136 -9.34 7.99 -5.85
CA LEU A 136 -8.92 7.09 -4.79
C LEU A 136 -9.77 7.27 -3.54
N GLY A 137 -9.86 6.21 -2.74
CA GLY A 137 -10.32 6.24 -1.37
C GLY A 137 -9.25 5.66 -0.46
N GLY A 138 -8.89 6.37 0.61
CA GLY A 138 -7.91 5.92 1.59
C GLY A 138 -8.17 6.51 2.97
N CYS A 139 -7.48 5.99 3.99
CA CYS A 139 -7.57 6.54 5.35
C CYS A 139 -6.35 7.41 5.64
N MET A 140 -6.51 8.34 6.58
CA MET A 140 -5.43 9.20 7.04
C MET A 140 -4.26 8.36 7.57
N ASP A 141 -3.03 8.79 7.29
CA ASP A 141 -1.84 8.17 7.87
C ASP A 141 -1.68 8.60 9.34
N THR A 142 -2.06 7.72 10.28
CA THR A 142 -2.03 8.04 11.70
C THR A 142 -0.61 8.03 12.28
N TYR A 143 0.36 7.41 11.60
CA TYR A 143 1.75 7.43 12.03
C TYR A 143 2.36 8.80 11.76
N LEU A 144 2.22 9.33 10.54
CA LEU A 144 2.71 10.66 10.21
C LEU A 144 1.95 11.78 10.93
N ALA A 145 0.71 11.52 11.36
CA ALA A 145 -0.06 12.47 12.18
C ALA A 145 0.38 12.54 13.66
N ASP A 146 1.28 11.67 14.13
CA ASP A 146 1.63 11.56 15.56
C ASP A 146 2.75 12.52 16.01
N SER A 147 3.56 13.03 15.08
CA SER A 147 4.70 13.91 15.37
C SER A 147 4.59 15.27 14.66
N PRO A 148 4.88 16.40 15.34
CA PRO A 148 4.97 17.71 14.69
C PRO A 148 5.96 17.76 13.53
N VAL A 149 7.02 16.94 13.56
CA VAL A 149 8.03 16.89 12.50
C VAL A 149 7.45 16.26 11.24
N THR A 150 6.73 15.15 11.36
CA THR A 150 6.11 14.47 10.21
C THR A 150 4.90 15.23 9.70
N ILE A 151 4.15 15.92 10.56
CA ILE A 151 3.09 16.86 10.16
C ILE A 151 3.70 17.99 9.31
N ALA A 152 4.77 18.64 9.80
CA ALA A 152 5.44 19.69 9.06
C ALA A 152 5.99 19.18 7.73
N TYR A 153 6.54 17.96 7.68
CA TYR A 153 6.95 17.33 6.42
C TYR A 153 5.80 17.22 5.41
N VAL A 154 4.64 16.69 5.83
CA VAL A 154 3.47 16.56 4.94
C VAL A 154 2.98 17.94 4.46
N GLU A 155 2.87 18.92 5.35
CA GLU A 155 2.30 20.23 5.03
C GLU A 155 3.28 21.17 4.31
N ASP A 156 4.57 21.07 4.61
CA ASP A 156 5.63 21.97 4.12
C ASP A 156 6.56 21.36 3.07
N ALA A 157 6.63 20.04 2.93
CA ALA A 157 7.38 19.38 1.85
C ALA A 157 6.47 18.79 0.77
N VAL A 158 5.47 17.98 1.15
CA VAL A 158 4.49 17.42 0.18
C VAL A 158 3.51 18.50 -0.29
N GLY A 159 3.14 19.41 0.62
CA GLY A 159 2.28 20.56 0.29
C GLY A 159 0.79 20.24 0.30
N VAL A 160 0.38 19.32 1.19
CA VAL A 160 -1.02 18.95 1.41
C VAL A 160 -1.34 18.98 2.91
N PRO A 161 -2.59 19.30 3.30
CA PRO A 161 -2.96 19.26 4.72
C PRO A 161 -2.89 17.84 5.30
N MET A 162 -2.32 17.69 6.50
CA MET A 162 -2.10 16.38 7.13
C MET A 162 -3.41 15.57 7.28
N GLN A 163 -4.51 16.24 7.62
CA GLN A 163 -5.83 15.61 7.79
C GLN A 163 -6.43 14.97 6.53
N SER A 164 -5.86 15.32 5.37
CA SER A 164 -6.25 14.82 4.05
C SER A 164 -5.19 13.90 3.45
N TYR A 165 -4.01 13.79 4.08
CA TYR A 165 -2.93 12.93 3.62
C TYR A 165 -3.24 11.49 4.02
N ILE A 166 -3.36 10.62 3.02
CA ILE A 166 -3.72 9.21 3.20
C ILE A 166 -2.51 8.29 3.18
N ASN A 167 -2.62 7.18 3.90
CA ASN A 167 -1.69 6.07 3.75
C ASN A 167 -1.98 5.29 2.46
N SER A 168 -0.92 4.87 1.76
CA SER A 168 -1.03 4.21 0.45
C SER A 168 -1.03 2.68 0.49
N GLY A 169 -1.02 2.07 1.69
CA GLY A 169 -1.05 0.62 1.84
C GLY A 169 -2.43 -0.02 1.77
N VAL A 170 -3.49 0.79 1.83
CA VAL A 170 -4.86 0.31 1.60
C VAL A 170 -5.62 1.37 0.80
N LEU A 171 -5.89 1.08 -0.48
CA LEU A 171 -6.51 2.01 -1.41
C LEU A 171 -7.71 1.38 -2.11
N LEU A 172 -8.84 2.08 -2.11
CA LEU A 172 -9.93 1.84 -3.05
C LEU A 172 -9.65 2.66 -4.31
N MET A 173 -9.63 2.04 -5.48
CA MET A 173 -9.15 2.68 -6.71
C MET A 173 -10.24 2.69 -7.78
N ASP A 174 -10.57 3.87 -8.30
CA ASP A 174 -11.27 4.02 -9.58
C ASP A 174 -10.22 3.95 -10.72
N LEU A 175 -9.96 2.73 -11.17
CA LEU A 175 -8.95 2.48 -12.20
C LEU A 175 -9.32 3.13 -13.54
N ALA A 176 -10.62 3.27 -13.84
CA ALA A 176 -11.07 3.97 -15.04
C ALA A 176 -10.74 5.46 -14.97
N ALA A 177 -11.01 6.12 -13.84
CA ALA A 177 -10.70 7.53 -13.64
C ALA A 177 -9.19 7.79 -13.61
N LEU A 178 -8.41 6.90 -12.98
CA LEU A 178 -6.95 6.97 -12.95
C LEU A 178 -6.32 6.87 -14.35
N ARG A 179 -6.87 6.01 -15.22
CA ARG A 179 -6.50 5.97 -16.64
C ARG A 179 -6.89 7.27 -17.35
N GLN A 180 -8.10 7.79 -17.13
CA GLN A 180 -8.58 9.01 -17.80
C GLN A 180 -7.76 10.25 -17.45
N CYS A 181 -7.24 10.35 -16.22
CA CYS A 181 -6.38 11.46 -15.81
C CYS A 181 -4.89 11.25 -16.16
N ASN A 182 -4.54 10.10 -16.75
CA ASN A 182 -3.17 9.67 -17.08
C ASN A 182 -2.23 9.70 -15.86
N LEU A 183 -2.66 9.14 -14.72
CA LEU A 183 -1.88 9.23 -13.47
C LEU A 183 -0.45 8.70 -13.65
N GLY A 184 -0.29 7.52 -14.24
CA GLY A 184 1.01 6.87 -14.41
C GLY A 184 2.00 7.71 -15.23
N ASP A 185 1.55 8.31 -16.33
CA ASP A 185 2.42 9.11 -17.21
C ASP A 185 2.82 10.43 -16.54
N ARG A 186 1.90 11.04 -15.79
CA ARG A 186 2.19 12.26 -15.03
C ARG A 186 3.16 12.02 -13.89
N PHE A 187 2.99 10.90 -13.19
CA PHE A 187 3.96 10.43 -12.21
C PHE A 187 5.33 10.27 -12.85
N LEU A 188 5.44 9.56 -13.98
CA LEU A 188 6.71 9.36 -14.68
C LEU A 188 7.35 10.69 -15.11
N ALA A 189 6.56 11.63 -15.63
CA ALA A 189 7.05 12.94 -16.00
C ALA A 189 7.64 13.70 -14.81
N LEU A 190 6.97 13.69 -13.66
CA LEU A 190 7.47 14.33 -12.44
C LEU A 190 8.72 13.63 -11.91
N LEU A 191 8.72 12.30 -11.85
CA LEU A 191 9.86 11.51 -11.38
C LEU A 191 11.09 11.78 -12.26
N GLN A 192 10.94 11.78 -13.59
CA GLN A 192 12.07 12.02 -14.51
C GLN A 192 12.59 13.46 -14.48
N GLN A 193 11.71 14.44 -14.25
CA GLN A 193 12.08 15.85 -14.32
C GLN A 193 12.60 16.39 -12.99
N TYR A 194 12.03 15.94 -11.88
CA TYR A 194 12.28 16.51 -10.56
C TYR A 194 12.90 15.52 -9.57
N ASP A 195 12.62 14.22 -9.71
CA ASP A 195 13.09 13.15 -8.82
C ASP A 195 12.95 13.55 -7.33
N PHE A 196 11.72 13.91 -6.95
CA PHE A 196 11.44 14.45 -5.61
C PHE A 196 11.91 13.50 -4.52
N ASP A 197 12.81 13.97 -3.66
CA ASP A 197 13.22 13.20 -2.49
C ASP A 197 12.11 13.20 -1.43
N THR A 198 11.83 12.01 -0.90
CA THR A 198 10.63 11.70 -0.13
C THR A 198 10.93 10.71 0.98
N ILE A 199 10.12 10.73 2.05
CA ILE A 199 10.20 9.69 3.09
C ILE A 199 9.31 8.49 2.75
N ALA A 200 8.23 8.70 1.98
CA ALA A 200 7.29 7.67 1.56
C ALA A 200 6.98 7.85 0.06
N PRO A 201 7.85 7.36 -0.86
CA PRO A 201 7.85 7.81 -2.24
C PRO A 201 6.51 7.67 -2.96
N ASP A 202 5.98 6.46 -3.05
CA ASP A 202 4.68 6.18 -3.65
C ASP A 202 3.53 6.97 -3.01
N GLN A 203 3.49 7.01 -1.69
CA GLN A 203 2.47 7.70 -0.90
C GLN A 203 2.50 9.22 -1.10
N ASP A 204 3.69 9.82 -1.11
CA ASP A 204 3.88 11.26 -1.30
C ASP A 204 3.49 11.66 -2.73
N TYR A 205 3.90 10.89 -3.74
CA TYR A 205 3.46 11.13 -5.12
C TYR A 205 1.94 10.99 -5.27
N ILE A 206 1.30 9.96 -4.71
CA ILE A 206 -0.16 9.83 -4.74
C ILE A 206 -0.83 11.05 -4.12
N ASN A 207 -0.44 11.40 -2.89
CA ASN A 207 -1.06 12.50 -2.17
C ASN A 207 -0.82 13.85 -2.85
N ALA A 208 0.35 14.06 -3.46
CA ALA A 208 0.66 15.30 -4.19
C ALA A 208 -0.07 15.38 -5.53
N LEU A 209 -0.14 14.30 -6.30
CA LEU A 209 -0.76 14.26 -7.63
C LEU A 209 -2.29 14.39 -7.53
N VAL A 210 -2.95 13.55 -6.74
CA VAL A 210 -4.41 13.40 -6.75
C VAL A 210 -5.09 13.96 -5.50
N HIS A 211 -4.44 14.88 -4.78
CA HIS A 211 -4.93 15.46 -3.52
C HIS A 211 -6.42 15.80 -3.52
N ASP A 212 -6.86 16.54 -4.55
CA ASP A 212 -8.21 17.09 -4.66
C ASP A 212 -9.25 16.03 -5.10
N HIS A 213 -8.79 14.80 -5.36
CA HIS A 213 -9.57 13.66 -5.85
C HIS A 213 -9.38 12.41 -4.97
N ILE A 214 -9.20 12.60 -3.65
CA ILE A 214 -9.15 11.53 -2.65
C ILE A 214 -10.39 11.60 -1.74
N LEU A 215 -11.13 10.50 -1.68
CA LEU A 215 -12.16 10.28 -0.67
C LEU A 215 -11.51 9.78 0.63
N ARG A 216 -11.69 10.52 1.73
CA ARG A 216 -11.29 10.04 3.05
C ARG A 216 -12.26 8.97 3.56
N LEU A 217 -11.75 7.76 3.74
CA LEU A 217 -12.51 6.62 4.27
C LEU A 217 -12.55 6.63 5.81
N ASP A 218 -13.45 5.83 6.37
CA ASP A 218 -13.46 5.53 7.79
C ASP A 218 -12.16 4.81 8.20
N GLN A 219 -11.52 5.26 9.28
CA GLN A 219 -10.20 4.77 9.70
C GLN A 219 -10.17 3.26 10.00
N THR A 220 -11.32 2.62 10.22
CA THR A 220 -11.41 1.16 10.35
C THR A 220 -10.92 0.41 9.10
N TRP A 221 -10.91 1.04 7.91
CA TRP A 221 -10.41 0.46 6.66
C TRP A 221 -8.88 0.51 6.50
N ASN A 222 -8.15 1.16 7.41
CA ASN A 222 -6.69 1.12 7.49
C ASN A 222 -6.26 1.53 8.90
N THR A 223 -6.40 0.59 9.84
CA THR A 223 -6.08 0.78 11.26
C THR A 223 -4.63 0.39 11.53
N MET A 224 -3.82 1.34 11.99
CA MET A 224 -2.40 1.11 12.26
C MET A 224 -2.11 0.89 13.75
N PRO A 225 -1.05 0.16 14.11
CA PRO A 225 -0.63 -0.06 15.49
C PRO A 225 0.14 1.14 16.07
N THR A 226 -0.36 2.37 15.88
CA THR A 226 0.26 3.59 16.39
C THR A 226 -0.06 3.79 17.88
N LEU A 227 0.95 4.09 18.69
CA LEU A 227 0.76 4.44 20.10
C LEU A 227 0.05 5.80 20.21
N PRO A 228 -0.81 6.02 21.22
CA PRO A 228 -1.86 7.01 21.10
C PRO A 228 -1.42 8.37 21.67
N THR A 229 -1.18 9.35 20.79
CA THR A 229 -1.66 10.71 21.07
C THR A 229 -3.16 10.85 20.73
N MET A 230 -3.71 10.01 19.84
CA MET A 230 -5.13 10.03 19.42
C MET A 230 -6.09 9.11 20.19
N ASN A 231 -5.59 8.37 21.17
CA ASN A 231 -6.33 7.84 22.33
C ASN A 231 -7.68 7.11 22.08
N GLN A 232 -7.69 6.09 21.22
CA GLN A 232 -8.60 4.94 21.36
C GLN A 232 -8.20 3.81 20.41
N ALA A 233 -7.87 2.63 20.97
CA ALA A 233 -7.80 1.42 20.17
C ALA A 233 -9.18 1.16 19.54
N LEU A 234 -9.22 0.95 18.23
CA LEU A 234 -10.44 0.60 17.54
C LEU A 234 -10.83 -0.82 17.97
N THR A 235 -12.01 -0.94 18.55
CA THR A 235 -12.52 -2.24 19.04
C THR A 235 -12.89 -3.19 17.91
N ARG A 236 -13.11 -2.67 16.70
CA ARG A 236 -13.54 -3.41 15.51
C ARG A 236 -12.90 -2.81 14.24
N PRO A 237 -11.58 -2.94 14.05
CA PRO A 237 -10.96 -2.57 12.78
C PRO A 237 -11.49 -3.50 11.69
N ASN A 238 -11.68 -2.99 10.45
CA ASN A 238 -12.03 -3.80 9.27
C ASN A 238 -10.77 -4.30 8.55
N VAL A 239 -9.74 -3.46 8.51
CA VAL A 239 -8.40 -3.78 8.02
C VAL A 239 -7.39 -3.21 9.00
N ILE A 240 -6.52 -4.07 9.51
CA ILE A 240 -5.38 -3.69 10.35
C ILE A 240 -4.15 -3.70 9.45
N HIS A 241 -3.38 -2.62 9.44
CA HIS A 241 -2.16 -2.51 8.64
C HIS A 241 -0.96 -2.38 9.60
N PHE A 242 -0.12 -3.41 9.66
CA PHE A 242 1.08 -3.40 10.50
C PHE A 242 2.21 -2.63 9.81
N ASN A 243 1.96 -1.37 9.44
CA ASN A 243 2.88 -0.55 8.67
C ASN A 243 4.16 -0.19 9.45
N LEU A 244 5.22 0.13 8.71
CA LEU A 244 6.52 0.58 9.25
C LEU A 244 7.12 -0.44 10.24
N PHE A 245 7.50 -0.01 11.44
CA PHE A 245 8.38 -0.76 12.34
C PHE A 245 7.66 -1.77 13.23
N ALA A 246 6.41 -1.51 13.63
CA ALA A 246 5.70 -2.30 14.64
C ALA A 246 5.11 -3.61 14.07
N LYS A 247 5.98 -4.55 13.70
CA LYS A 247 5.60 -5.85 13.12
C LYS A 247 5.33 -6.91 14.20
N PRO A 248 4.17 -7.59 14.22
CA PRO A 248 3.86 -8.59 15.25
C PRO A 248 4.80 -9.81 15.19
N TRP A 249 5.31 -10.14 14.01
CA TRP A 249 6.30 -11.21 13.83
C TRP A 249 7.75 -10.80 14.18
N HIS A 250 7.98 -9.57 14.66
CA HIS A 250 9.28 -9.13 15.20
C HIS A 250 9.16 -8.78 16.69
N TYR A 251 8.15 -7.99 17.05
CA TYR A 251 8.00 -7.41 18.38
C TYR A 251 6.88 -8.07 19.18
N ASP A 252 7.04 -8.12 20.50
CA ASP A 252 5.98 -8.49 21.43
C ASP A 252 5.09 -7.28 21.76
N HIS A 253 3.86 -7.55 22.20
CA HIS A 253 2.90 -6.52 22.65
C HIS A 253 2.54 -5.45 21.59
N VAL A 254 2.72 -5.77 20.30
CA VAL A 254 2.23 -4.93 19.20
C VAL A 254 0.70 -4.84 19.27
N MET A 255 0.17 -3.63 19.15
CA MET A 255 -1.27 -3.38 19.14
C MET A 255 -1.94 -4.20 18.01
N TYR A 256 -3.08 -4.82 18.30
CA TYR A 256 -3.81 -5.69 17.37
C TYR A 256 -3.10 -6.97 16.93
N SER A 257 -1.94 -7.32 17.51
CA SER A 257 -1.20 -8.54 17.12
C SER A 257 -1.99 -9.83 17.28
N ASP A 258 -2.98 -9.88 18.19
CA ASP A 258 -3.87 -11.04 18.35
C ASP A 258 -4.61 -11.38 17.04
N PHE A 259 -5.01 -10.36 16.26
CA PHE A 259 -5.65 -10.58 14.96
C PHE A 259 -4.68 -11.21 13.95
N PHE A 260 -3.41 -10.79 13.94
CA PHE A 260 -2.39 -11.40 13.09
C PHE A 260 -2.19 -12.88 13.47
N TRP A 261 -1.95 -13.14 14.76
CA TRP A 261 -1.67 -14.49 15.25
C TRP A 261 -2.84 -15.46 15.09
N GLN A 262 -4.07 -14.96 15.04
CA GLN A 262 -5.26 -15.77 14.77
C GLN A 262 -5.21 -16.49 13.41
N TYR A 263 -4.66 -15.84 12.37
CA TYR A 263 -4.65 -16.37 11.00
C TYR A 263 -3.37 -17.14 10.64
N VAL A 264 -2.30 -16.99 11.42
CA VAL A 264 -1.00 -17.65 11.18
C VAL A 264 -1.09 -19.18 11.07
N PRO A 265 -1.87 -19.91 11.90
CA PRO A 265 -1.95 -21.37 11.81
C PRO A 265 -2.42 -21.89 10.44
N ASP A 266 -3.32 -21.15 9.77
CA ASP A 266 -3.93 -21.53 8.51
C ASP A 266 -3.21 -20.94 7.29
N SER A 267 -2.21 -20.06 7.49
CA SER A 267 -1.47 -19.44 6.37
C SER A 267 -0.54 -20.39 5.64
N GLY A 268 -0.24 -21.54 6.25
CA GLY A 268 0.77 -22.46 5.76
C GLY A 268 2.21 -21.97 5.96
N TYR A 269 2.44 -20.88 6.72
CA TYR A 269 3.75 -20.29 7.02
C TYR A 269 4.04 -20.15 8.53
N ALA A 270 3.31 -20.90 9.37
CA ALA A 270 3.41 -20.76 10.83
C ALA A 270 4.85 -20.96 11.37
N ASP A 271 5.58 -21.94 10.83
CA ASP A 271 6.94 -22.24 11.27
C ASP A 271 7.94 -21.14 10.88
N GLU A 272 7.82 -20.60 9.66
CA GLU A 272 8.66 -19.52 9.15
C GLU A 272 8.41 -18.22 9.91
N ILE A 273 7.14 -17.89 10.18
CA ILE A 273 6.77 -16.69 10.96
C ILE A 273 7.27 -16.82 12.39
N ALA A 274 7.12 -17.99 13.02
CA ALA A 274 7.65 -18.25 14.34
C ALA A 274 9.19 -18.20 14.38
N LEU A 275 9.85 -18.67 13.33
CA LEU A 275 11.30 -18.60 13.19
C LEU A 275 11.78 -17.16 13.00
N ALA A 276 11.13 -16.37 12.14
CA ALA A 276 11.43 -14.96 11.95
C ALA A 276 11.37 -14.20 13.28
N LYS A 277 10.31 -14.42 14.07
CA LYS A 277 10.18 -13.82 15.40
C LYS A 277 11.26 -14.25 16.38
N ARG A 278 11.58 -15.54 16.44
CA ARG A 278 12.64 -16.04 17.34
C ARG A 278 14.03 -15.53 16.98
N ASN A 279 14.27 -15.33 15.68
CA ASN A 279 15.57 -14.90 15.18
C ASN A 279 15.74 -13.38 15.16
N TYR A 280 14.66 -12.62 15.41
CA TYR A 280 14.72 -11.17 15.46
C TYR A 280 15.60 -10.72 16.63
N SER A 281 16.77 -10.20 16.30
CA SER A 281 17.86 -9.96 17.24
C SER A 281 17.84 -8.54 17.79
N LYS A 282 18.70 -8.27 18.78
CA LYS A 282 18.89 -6.90 19.28
C LYS A 282 19.50 -5.97 18.24
N ASP A 283 20.30 -6.51 17.32
CA ASP A 283 20.93 -5.73 16.25
C ASP A 283 19.87 -5.34 15.20
N ASP A 284 18.89 -6.20 14.95
CA ASP A 284 17.74 -5.88 14.09
C ASP A 284 16.89 -4.77 14.72
N VAL A 285 16.59 -4.86 16.02
CA VAL A 285 15.88 -3.80 16.77
C VAL A 285 16.64 -2.48 16.71
N ALA A 286 17.96 -2.49 16.92
CA ALA A 286 18.77 -1.27 16.84
C ALA A 286 18.80 -0.68 15.42
N THR A 287 18.69 -1.53 14.39
CA THR A 287 18.58 -1.10 12.99
C THR A 287 17.22 -0.43 12.74
N ASP A 288 16.12 -1.01 13.24
CA ASP A 288 14.79 -0.41 13.15
C ASP A 288 14.73 0.95 13.87
N ASP A 289 15.31 1.05 15.07
CA ASP A 289 15.39 2.30 15.83
C ASP A 289 16.18 3.37 15.05
N ALA A 290 17.32 3.00 14.46
CA ALA A 290 18.12 3.90 13.63
C ALA A 290 17.37 4.34 12.36
N ASN A 291 16.65 3.44 11.70
CA ASN A 291 15.83 3.75 10.53
C ASN A 291 14.69 4.72 10.89
N ALA A 292 14.06 4.57 12.06
CA ALA A 292 13.03 5.47 12.55
C ALA A 292 13.61 6.88 12.83
N GLU A 293 14.80 6.97 13.43
CA GLU A 293 15.51 8.25 13.65
C GLU A 293 15.94 8.90 12.32
N GLU A 294 16.41 8.11 11.36
CA GLU A 294 16.78 8.58 10.02
C GLU A 294 15.56 9.14 9.28
N LEU A 295 14.40 8.49 9.37
CA LEU A 295 13.15 8.97 8.78
C LEU A 295 12.79 10.37 9.31
N VAL A 296 12.87 10.58 10.62
CA VAL A 296 12.59 11.89 11.26
C VAL A 296 13.62 12.95 10.83
N THR A 297 14.90 12.56 10.75
CA THR A 297 15.98 13.44 10.30
C THR A 297 15.76 13.86 8.85
N LYS A 298 15.42 12.91 7.98
CA LYS A 298 15.12 13.13 6.57
C LYS A 298 13.89 14.03 6.40
N ALA A 299 12.80 13.75 7.13
CA ALA A 299 11.60 14.58 7.13
C ALA A 299 11.91 16.06 7.46
N THR A 300 12.75 16.29 8.47
CA THR A 300 13.20 17.66 8.85
C THR A 300 13.99 18.34 7.73
N ALA A 301 14.91 17.60 7.09
CA ALA A 301 15.72 18.14 5.99
C ALA A 301 14.86 18.50 4.77
N LEU A 302 13.88 17.67 4.42
CA LEU A 302 13.03 17.85 3.24
C LEU A 302 12.07 19.05 3.34
N VAL A 303 11.69 19.46 4.56
CA VAL A 303 10.95 20.72 4.78
C VAL A 303 11.76 21.93 4.30
N ALA A 304 13.07 21.93 4.52
CA ALA A 304 13.95 23.01 4.10
C ALA A 304 14.40 22.90 2.63
N ASP A 305 14.12 21.78 1.96
CA ASP A 305 14.57 21.55 0.59
C ASP A 305 13.76 22.37 -0.42
N ALA A 306 14.44 23.25 -1.15
CA ALA A 306 13.85 24.01 -2.25
C ALA A 306 13.36 23.10 -3.40
N GLY A 307 13.83 21.86 -3.49
CA GLY A 307 13.43 20.85 -4.47
C GLY A 307 12.09 20.17 -4.22
N ASN A 308 11.48 20.32 -3.04
CA ASN A 308 10.28 19.57 -2.66
C ASN A 308 9.01 19.93 -3.46
N PHE A 309 7.95 19.12 -3.31
CA PHE A 309 6.67 19.28 -4.03
C PHE A 309 6.00 20.63 -3.78
N LYS A 310 5.96 21.09 -2.53
CA LYS A 310 5.34 22.38 -2.17
C LYS A 310 6.02 23.53 -2.90
N HIS A 311 7.34 23.62 -2.80
CA HIS A 311 8.11 24.67 -3.46
C HIS A 311 8.04 24.55 -5.00
N ALA A 312 7.95 23.34 -5.55
CA ALA A 312 7.70 23.16 -6.97
C ALA A 312 6.34 23.73 -7.40
N ASN A 313 5.26 23.45 -6.66
CA ASN A 313 3.94 24.03 -6.88
C ASN A 313 3.98 25.56 -6.78
N GLU A 314 4.67 26.13 -5.79
CA GLU A 314 4.81 27.59 -5.63
C GLU A 314 5.56 28.25 -6.79
N ARG A 315 6.46 27.52 -7.46
CA ARG A 315 7.12 27.94 -8.71
C ARG A 315 6.25 27.77 -9.96
N GLY A 316 5.02 27.27 -9.83
CA GLY A 316 4.09 27.04 -10.94
C GLY A 316 4.28 25.71 -11.67
N VAL A 317 5.00 24.75 -11.09
CA VAL A 317 5.02 23.38 -11.61
C VAL A 317 3.64 22.77 -11.42
N GLN A 318 3.08 22.19 -12.49
CA GLN A 318 1.79 21.50 -12.39
C GLN A 318 2.00 20.09 -11.81
N VAL A 319 1.99 19.99 -10.47
CA VAL A 319 2.05 18.70 -9.78
C VAL A 319 0.66 18.04 -9.75
N ARG A 320 -0.39 18.80 -9.44
CA ARG A 320 -1.74 18.26 -9.27
C ARG A 320 -2.43 17.93 -10.60
N VAL A 321 -3.24 16.87 -10.59
CA VAL A 321 -4.20 16.53 -11.66
C VAL A 321 -5.58 17.06 -11.40
#